data_AF-A0A5N3WI90-F1
#
_entry.id   AF-A0A5N3WI90-F1
#
_cell.length_a   1.000
_cell.length_b   1.000
_cell.length_c   1.000
_cell.angle_alpha   90.00
_cell.angle_beta   90.00
_cell.angle_gamma   90.00
#
_symmetry.space_group_name_H-M   'P 1'
#
loop_
_entity.id
_entity.type
_entity.pdbx_description
1 polymer ?
#
loop_
_entity_poly.entity_id
_entity_poly.type
_entity_poly.pdbx_seq_one_letter_code
_entity_poly.pdbx_strand_id
1 'polypeptide(L)'
;MVLRLLLLCMVATGKCSGKYHELLLQLQRQADLMQNPSTLLDPYIHLQGLHNPVLKGSCMERPGDFPSEDALWRLSRQDFLRTLNTVLGLFLRMLSSLQQDLPKAAQQQAEMNIRGLGNNIHCMVQLLRGSSDPEAAEPTQPGPGPTPPPPPLPMLPSDTFKRKLRVCEFLQGYHRFMRRAGQVLRGWGGRRGRSRRHSPLRGLQRAARGTWPFPGLRRLAPQGQLPRLWSAPSPGFLGLGGWPGQVHTGPTFH
;
A
#
# COMPACT_ATOMS: atom_id res chain seq x y z
N MET A 1 -5.03 19.78 -23.47
CA MET A 1 -4.31 19.14 -22.33
C MET A 1 -2.87 18.72 -22.69
N VAL A 2 -2.17 19.47 -23.54
CA VAL A 2 -0.79 19.14 -23.98
C VAL A 2 0.26 19.83 -23.11
N LEU A 3 -0.11 20.96 -22.47
CA LEU A 3 0.81 21.78 -21.67
C LEU A 3 1.28 21.11 -20.36
N ARG A 4 0.55 20.12 -19.82
CA ARG A 4 0.96 19.37 -18.62
C ARG A 4 1.97 18.24 -18.92
N LEU A 5 2.07 17.78 -20.17
CA LEU A 5 3.04 16.75 -20.57
C LEU A 5 4.44 17.36 -20.83
N LEU A 6 4.49 18.61 -21.30
CA LEU A 6 5.75 19.28 -21.66
C LEU A 6 6.61 19.64 -20.43
N LEU A 7 6.02 19.76 -19.24
CA LEU A 7 6.78 19.97 -18.00
C LEU A 7 7.48 18.70 -17.47
N LEU A 8 7.20 17.52 -18.04
CA LEU A 8 7.71 16.23 -17.55
C LEU A 8 8.94 15.71 -18.32
N CYS A 9 9.33 16.40 -19.40
CA CYS A 9 10.40 15.98 -20.31
C CYS A 9 11.50 17.06 -20.48
N MET A 10 11.88 17.77 -19.42
CA MET A 10 13.13 18.54 -19.48
C MET A 10 14.32 17.57 -19.56
N VAL A 11 14.75 17.34 -20.79
CA VAL A 11 16.04 16.77 -21.15
C VAL A 11 17.12 17.70 -20.63
N ALA A 12 18.10 17.11 -19.97
CA ALA A 12 19.32 17.65 -19.40
C ALA A 12 20.01 18.77 -20.22
N THR A 13 19.63 20.02 -19.97
CA THR A 13 20.52 21.20 -20.00
C THR A 13 20.17 22.24 -18.92
N GLY A 14 19.10 22.04 -18.16
CA GLY A 14 18.67 22.93 -17.08
C GLY A 14 19.31 22.56 -15.74
N LYS A 15 19.83 23.57 -15.01
CA LYS A 15 20.19 23.41 -13.59
C LYS A 15 18.97 22.90 -12.81
N CYS A 16 19.21 21.98 -11.86
CA CYS A 16 18.16 21.53 -10.95
C CYS A 16 17.56 22.73 -10.21
N SER A 17 16.22 22.84 -10.17
CA SER A 17 15.54 23.84 -9.35
C SER A 17 15.85 23.55 -7.87
N GLY A 18 16.31 24.56 -7.13
CA GLY A 18 16.62 24.44 -5.70
C GLY A 18 15.39 24.36 -4.78
N LYS A 19 14.18 24.23 -5.33
CA LYS A 19 12.94 24.29 -4.57
C LYS A 19 12.44 22.90 -4.17
N TYR A 20 12.72 22.52 -2.93
CA TYR A 20 12.37 21.20 -2.37
C TYR A 20 10.91 20.80 -2.58
N HIS A 21 9.97 21.67 -2.20
CA HIS A 21 8.54 21.34 -2.20
C HIS A 21 7.98 21.17 -3.62
N GLU A 22 8.43 21.97 -4.58
CA GLU A 22 8.03 21.84 -5.99
C GLU A 22 8.53 20.50 -6.56
N LEU A 23 9.77 20.15 -6.28
CA LEU A 23 10.37 18.91 -6.75
C LEU A 23 9.74 17.68 -6.08
N LEU A 24 9.45 17.75 -4.77
CA LEU A 24 8.74 16.69 -4.05
C LEU A 24 7.35 16.46 -4.65
N LEU A 25 6.62 17.52 -4.99
CA LEU A 25 5.32 17.42 -5.64
C LEU A 25 5.42 16.78 -7.04
N GLN A 26 6.49 17.08 -7.79
CA GLN A 26 6.74 16.43 -9.08
C GLN A 26 6.99 14.92 -8.91
N LEU A 27 7.83 14.52 -7.94
CA LEU A 27 8.09 13.11 -7.63
C LEU A 27 6.80 12.38 -7.25
N GLN A 28 5.96 12.98 -6.39
CA GLN A 28 4.67 12.41 -5.99
C GLN A 28 3.74 12.21 -7.19
N ARG A 29 3.58 13.23 -8.04
CA ARG A 29 2.73 13.16 -9.23
C ARG A 29 3.19 12.11 -10.23
N GLN A 30 4.50 11.97 -10.43
CA GLN A 30 5.06 10.94 -11.32
C GLN A 30 4.83 9.54 -10.75
N ALA A 31 5.03 9.33 -9.45
CA ALA A 31 4.71 8.06 -8.81
C ALA A 31 3.22 7.71 -8.93
N ASP A 32 2.33 8.69 -8.78
CA ASP A 32 0.88 8.51 -8.94
C ASP A 32 0.46 8.16 -10.37
N LEU A 33 1.18 8.67 -11.37
CA LEU A 33 0.97 8.30 -12.76
C LEU A 33 1.49 6.87 -13.04
N MET A 34 2.67 6.55 -12.55
CA MET A 34 3.37 5.29 -12.83
C MET A 34 2.82 4.09 -12.07
N GLN A 35 2.09 4.30 -10.96
CA GLN A 35 1.38 3.22 -10.26
C GLN A 35 0.12 2.73 -10.99
N ASN A 36 -0.38 3.47 -11.99
CA ASN A 36 -1.61 3.11 -12.69
C ASN A 36 -1.36 1.97 -13.70
N PRO A 37 -1.97 0.78 -13.52
CA PRO A 37 -1.79 -0.37 -14.42
C PRO A 37 -2.12 -0.08 -15.88
N SER A 38 -3.06 0.84 -16.14
CA SER A 38 -3.50 1.15 -17.50
C SER A 38 -2.44 1.85 -18.34
N THR A 39 -1.35 2.32 -17.72
CA THR A 39 -0.22 2.91 -18.45
C THR A 39 0.69 1.86 -19.10
N LEU A 40 0.68 0.60 -18.63
CA LEU A 40 1.63 -0.41 -19.10
C LEU A 40 1.17 -1.86 -18.91
N LEU A 41 0.73 -2.25 -17.71
CA LEU A 41 0.30 -3.61 -17.43
C LEU A 41 -0.97 -4.01 -18.17
N ASP A 42 -2.01 -3.17 -18.17
CA ASP A 42 -3.26 -3.54 -18.88
C ASP A 42 -3.01 -3.70 -20.39
N PRO A 43 -2.29 -2.78 -21.08
CA PRO A 43 -1.87 -2.98 -22.46
C PRO A 43 -1.11 -4.29 -22.70
N TYR A 44 -0.21 -4.67 -21.80
CA TYR A 44 0.51 -5.95 -21.85
C TYR A 44 -0.45 -7.15 -21.76
N ILE A 45 -1.32 -7.15 -20.76
CA ILE A 45 -2.31 -8.23 -20.51
C ILE A 45 -3.19 -8.42 -21.75
N HIS A 46 -3.65 -7.32 -22.35
CA HIS A 46 -4.48 -7.37 -23.54
C HIS A 46 -3.72 -7.94 -24.75
N LEU A 47 -2.53 -7.40 -25.06
CA LEU A 47 -1.74 -7.82 -26.22
C LEU A 47 -1.30 -9.30 -26.11
N GLN A 48 -0.99 -9.76 -24.90
CA GLN A 48 -0.49 -11.11 -24.67
C GLN A 48 -1.58 -12.17 -24.49
N GLY A 49 -2.86 -11.78 -24.54
CA GLY A 49 -3.98 -12.71 -24.36
C GLY A 49 -4.19 -13.19 -22.92
N LEU A 50 -3.73 -12.43 -21.92
CA LEU A 50 -3.81 -12.79 -20.49
C LEU A 50 -5.07 -12.23 -19.79
N HIS A 51 -6.00 -11.64 -20.53
CA HIS A 51 -7.16 -10.94 -19.98
C HIS A 51 -8.25 -11.87 -19.41
N ASN A 52 -8.15 -13.19 -19.64
CA ASN A 52 -9.00 -14.18 -18.99
C ASN A 52 -8.86 -14.08 -17.45
N PRO A 53 -9.96 -14.15 -16.68
CA PRO A 53 -9.92 -14.01 -15.22
C PRO A 53 -8.93 -14.94 -14.49
N VAL A 54 -8.79 -16.18 -14.94
CA VAL A 54 -7.85 -17.17 -14.35
C VAL A 54 -6.41 -16.73 -14.56
N LEU A 55 -6.05 -16.35 -15.79
CA LEU A 55 -4.69 -15.90 -16.13
C LEU A 55 -4.37 -14.56 -15.48
N LYS A 56 -5.33 -13.64 -15.45
CA LYS A 56 -5.22 -12.36 -14.75
C LYS A 56 -5.03 -12.57 -13.25
N GLY A 57 -5.67 -13.57 -12.66
CA GLY A 57 -5.46 -14.00 -11.28
C GLY A 57 -4.03 -14.47 -11.00
N SER A 58 -3.35 -15.03 -12.00
CA SER A 58 -1.94 -15.47 -11.91
C SER A 58 -0.93 -14.33 -12.08
N CYS A 59 -1.36 -13.15 -12.54
CA CYS A 59 -0.51 -11.95 -12.67
C CYS A 59 -0.34 -11.23 -11.34
N MET A 60 0.29 -11.89 -10.36
CA MET A 60 0.54 -11.32 -9.03
C MET A 60 2.02 -11.05 -8.82
N GLU A 61 2.35 -9.97 -8.13
CA GLU A 61 3.73 -9.68 -7.71
C GLU A 61 4.28 -10.89 -6.93
N ARG A 62 5.46 -11.39 -7.31
CA ARG A 62 6.12 -12.42 -6.49
C ARG A 62 6.74 -11.80 -5.25
N PRO A 63 6.58 -12.43 -4.07
CA PRO A 63 7.26 -12.00 -2.86
C PRO A 63 8.77 -11.89 -3.07
N GLY A 64 9.37 -10.78 -2.64
CA GLY A 64 10.82 -10.55 -2.74
C GLY A 64 11.30 -9.92 -4.04
N ASP A 65 10.47 -9.85 -5.10
CA ASP A 65 10.84 -9.17 -6.35
C ASP A 65 10.97 -7.65 -6.17
N PHE A 66 10.27 -7.06 -5.21
CA PHE A 66 10.34 -5.63 -4.92
C PHE A 66 10.35 -5.38 -3.41
N PRO A 67 10.96 -4.29 -2.93
CA PRO A 67 10.90 -3.91 -1.53
C PRO A 67 9.45 -3.75 -1.02
N SER A 68 9.22 -4.20 0.21
CA SER A 68 7.97 -3.94 0.92
C SER A 68 7.84 -2.48 1.31
N GLU A 69 6.62 -2.03 1.63
CA GLU A 69 6.39 -0.65 2.07
C GLU A 69 7.18 -0.33 3.35
N ASP A 70 7.15 -1.25 4.33
CA ASP A 70 7.91 -1.11 5.58
C ASP A 70 9.42 -1.00 5.35
N ALA A 71 9.96 -1.76 4.39
CA ALA A 71 11.37 -1.68 4.04
C ALA A 71 11.71 -0.30 3.46
N LEU A 72 10.84 0.28 2.63
CA LEU A 72 11.03 1.61 2.06
C LEU A 72 10.93 2.71 3.13
N TRP A 73 10.02 2.58 4.10
CA TRP A 73 9.88 3.55 5.21
C TRP A 73 11.08 3.54 6.18
N ARG A 74 11.87 2.48 6.23
CA ARG A 74 13.08 2.39 7.07
C ARG A 74 14.30 3.05 6.43
N LEU A 75 14.24 3.39 5.15
CA LEU A 75 15.35 4.05 4.46
C LEU A 75 15.48 5.51 4.88
N SER A 76 16.72 6.00 4.85
CA SER A 76 16.99 7.44 4.79
C SER A 76 16.40 8.02 3.49
N ARG A 77 16.20 9.33 3.43
CA ARG A 77 15.71 9.97 2.19
C ARG A 77 16.64 9.70 1.00
N GLN A 78 17.94 9.73 1.22
CA GLN A 78 18.92 9.46 0.17
C GLN A 78 18.91 8.00 -0.27
N ASP A 79 18.85 7.05 0.67
CA ASP A 79 18.82 5.63 0.33
C ASP A 79 17.51 5.25 -0.36
N PHE A 80 16.38 5.82 0.06
CA PHE A 80 15.10 5.67 -0.62
C PHE A 80 15.19 6.11 -2.09
N LEU A 81 15.75 7.30 -2.35
CA LEU A 81 15.93 7.82 -3.71
C LEU A 81 16.90 6.96 -4.53
N ARG A 82 17.97 6.45 -3.90
CA ARG A 82 18.91 5.54 -4.56
C ARG A 82 18.23 4.23 -4.94
N THR A 83 17.49 3.61 -4.01
CA THR A 83 16.72 2.40 -4.25
C THR A 83 15.71 2.62 -5.37
N LEU A 84 14.94 3.71 -5.33
CA LEU A 84 13.99 4.06 -6.38
C LEU A 84 14.68 4.15 -7.74
N ASN A 85 15.80 4.88 -7.85
CA ASN A 85 16.54 5.00 -9.09
C ASN A 85 17.09 3.65 -9.60
N THR A 86 17.55 2.77 -8.70
CA THR A 86 18.00 1.43 -9.07
C THR A 86 16.86 0.58 -9.63
N VAL A 87 15.68 0.61 -9.02
CA VAL A 87 14.49 -0.10 -9.53
C VAL A 87 14.08 0.44 -10.90
N LEU A 88 14.09 1.76 -11.09
CA LEU A 88 13.82 2.38 -12.39
C LEU A 88 14.80 1.94 -13.48
N GLY A 89 16.09 1.87 -13.16
CA GLY A 89 17.11 1.37 -14.10
C GLY A 89 16.95 -0.11 -14.46
N LEU A 90 16.53 -0.94 -13.50
CA LEU A 90 16.16 -2.34 -13.76
C LEU A 90 14.96 -2.42 -14.70
N PHE A 91 13.94 -1.61 -14.46
CA PHE A 91 12.73 -1.61 -15.26
C PHE A 91 12.97 -1.11 -16.69
N LEU A 92 13.83 -0.11 -16.88
CA LEU A 92 14.24 0.32 -18.23
C LEU A 92 14.90 -0.81 -19.03
N ARG A 93 15.82 -1.56 -18.40
CA ARG A 93 16.46 -2.71 -19.06
C ARG A 93 15.44 -3.79 -19.42
N MET A 94 14.50 -4.04 -18.54
CA MET A 94 13.42 -5.00 -18.77
C MET A 94 12.50 -4.52 -19.91
N LEU A 95 12.09 -3.24 -19.93
CA LEU A 95 11.28 -2.68 -21.01
C LEU A 95 11.94 -2.86 -22.38
N SER A 96 13.26 -2.64 -22.48
CA SER A 96 13.99 -2.86 -23.74
C SER A 96 13.90 -4.31 -24.23
N SER A 97 13.76 -5.29 -23.33
CA SER A 97 13.57 -6.70 -23.68
C SER A 97 12.13 -7.07 -24.08
N LEU A 98 11.16 -6.18 -23.82
CA LEU A 98 9.73 -6.38 -24.11
C LEU A 98 9.24 -5.65 -25.36
N GLN A 99 10.14 -5.19 -26.24
CA GLN A 99 9.76 -4.32 -27.35
C GLN A 99 8.71 -4.91 -28.28
N GLN A 100 8.72 -6.24 -28.47
CA GLN A 100 7.73 -6.96 -29.28
C GLN A 100 6.50 -7.38 -28.47
N ASP A 101 6.57 -7.27 -27.14
CA ASP A 101 5.55 -7.78 -26.23
C ASP A 101 4.61 -6.69 -25.71
N LEU A 102 4.84 -5.43 -26.09
CA LEU A 102 4.09 -4.25 -25.67
C LEU A 102 3.70 -3.36 -26.87
N PRO A 103 2.58 -2.63 -26.78
CA PRO A 103 2.32 -1.56 -27.72
C PRO A 103 3.42 -0.49 -27.67
N LYS A 104 3.99 -0.13 -28.83
CA LYS A 104 5.10 0.83 -28.95
C LYS A 104 4.85 2.15 -28.19
N ALA A 105 3.64 2.68 -28.26
CA ALA A 105 3.28 3.92 -27.57
C ALA A 105 3.34 3.77 -26.04
N ALA A 106 2.86 2.64 -25.49
CA ALA A 106 2.91 2.37 -24.05
C ALA A 106 4.35 2.22 -23.56
N GLN A 107 5.19 1.52 -24.32
CA GLN A 107 6.62 1.39 -24.01
C GLN A 107 7.32 2.74 -24.02
N GLN A 108 7.16 3.52 -25.10
CA GLN A 108 7.80 4.85 -25.22
C GLN A 108 7.36 5.78 -24.09
N GLN A 109 6.07 5.79 -23.76
CA GLN A 109 5.55 6.60 -22.66
C GLN A 109 6.15 6.15 -21.31
N ALA A 110 6.25 4.85 -21.06
CA ALA A 110 6.86 4.31 -19.84
C ALA A 110 8.34 4.71 -19.75
N GLU A 111 9.11 4.57 -20.83
CA GLU A 111 10.51 4.98 -20.87
C GLU A 111 10.69 6.48 -20.60
N MET A 112 9.86 7.33 -21.21
CA MET A 112 9.88 8.78 -20.96
C MET A 112 9.56 9.11 -19.50
N ASN A 113 8.53 8.49 -18.94
CA ASN A 113 8.13 8.70 -17.54
C ASN A 113 9.25 8.30 -16.58
N ILE A 114 9.88 7.15 -16.82
CA ILE A 114 10.98 6.65 -15.98
C ILE A 114 12.20 7.57 -16.06
N ARG A 115 12.60 8.00 -17.27
CA ARG A 115 13.70 8.95 -17.44
C ARG A 115 13.40 10.29 -16.77
N GLY A 116 12.19 10.81 -16.95
CA GLY A 116 11.74 12.04 -16.30
C GLY A 116 11.75 11.94 -14.76
N LEU A 117 11.33 10.80 -14.20
CA LEU A 117 11.40 10.55 -12.77
C LEU A 117 12.86 10.42 -12.30
N GLY A 118 13.73 9.74 -13.05
CA GLY A 118 15.16 9.65 -12.76
C GLY A 118 15.84 11.02 -12.67
N ASN A 119 15.49 11.95 -13.57
CA ASN A 119 15.99 13.32 -13.52
C ASN A 119 15.55 14.06 -12.24
N ASN A 120 14.27 13.92 -11.85
CA ASN A 120 13.76 14.53 -10.64
C ASN A 120 14.39 13.94 -9.37
N ILE A 121 14.64 12.62 -9.36
CA ILE A 121 15.37 11.94 -8.30
C ILE A 121 16.79 12.50 -8.19
N HIS A 122 17.50 12.63 -9.31
CA HIS A 122 18.84 13.19 -9.34
C HIS A 122 18.87 14.59 -8.73
N CYS A 123 17.93 15.46 -9.12
CA CYS A 123 17.82 16.80 -8.56
C CYS A 123 17.51 16.79 -7.06
N MET A 124 16.64 15.88 -6.59
CA MET A 124 16.30 15.80 -5.17
C MET A 124 17.50 15.32 -4.34
N VAL A 125 18.27 14.37 -4.86
CA VAL A 125 19.53 13.93 -4.23
C VAL A 125 20.54 15.07 -4.14
N GLN A 126 20.71 15.87 -5.20
CA GLN A 126 21.59 17.03 -5.15
C GLN A 126 21.15 18.05 -4.10
N LEU A 127 19.85 18.35 -4.06
CA LEU A 127 19.28 19.29 -3.10
C LEU A 127 19.49 18.83 -1.66
N LEU A 128 19.25 17.54 -1.37
CA LEU A 128 19.45 16.96 -0.04
C LEU A 128 20.93 16.94 0.39
N ARG A 129 21.88 16.86 -0.56
CA ARG A 129 23.32 16.94 -0.26
C ARG A 129 23.79 18.37 0.01
N GLY A 130 23.20 19.34 -0.69
CA GLY A 130 23.53 20.76 -0.53
C GLY A 130 22.86 21.41 0.69
N SER A 131 21.79 20.82 1.21
CA SER A 131 21.19 21.24 2.48
C SER A 131 21.97 20.64 3.65
N SER A 132 22.43 21.47 4.59
CA SER A 132 22.90 21.04 5.92
C SER A 132 21.74 20.49 6.79
N ASP A 133 20.73 19.86 6.18
CA ASP A 133 19.54 19.34 6.83
C ASP A 133 19.84 17.98 7.47
N PRO A 134 19.87 17.87 8.80
CA PRO A 134 20.09 16.60 9.49
C PRO A 134 18.99 15.56 9.19
N GLU A 135 17.79 15.96 8.75
CA GLU A 135 16.76 14.99 8.31
C GLU A 135 17.11 14.30 6.98
N ALA A 136 18.10 14.76 6.22
CA ALA A 136 18.59 14.07 5.03
C ALA A 136 19.37 12.79 5.38
N ALA A 137 19.93 12.73 6.60
CA ALA A 137 20.70 11.60 7.13
C ALA A 137 19.86 10.67 8.02
N GLU A 138 18.76 11.15 8.61
CA GLU A 138 17.93 10.32 9.47
C GLU A 138 16.99 9.37 8.68
N PRO A 139 16.90 8.10 9.09
CA PRO A 139 15.87 7.18 8.62
C PRO A 139 14.46 7.75 8.81
N THR A 140 13.55 7.48 7.86
CA THR A 140 12.16 7.93 8.03
C THR A 140 11.48 7.26 9.24
N GLN A 141 12.02 6.14 9.76
CA GLN A 141 11.71 5.58 11.08
C GLN A 141 12.98 5.02 11.77
N PRO A 142 13.11 5.14 13.11
CA PRO A 142 14.27 4.61 13.83
C PRO A 142 14.31 3.07 13.78
N GLY A 143 15.39 2.51 13.26
CA GLY A 143 15.67 1.08 13.32
C GLY A 143 16.95 0.72 12.56
N PRO A 144 17.79 -0.19 13.08
CA PRO A 144 18.93 -0.71 12.34
C PRO A 144 18.42 -1.70 11.30
N GLY A 145 18.18 -1.22 10.09
CA GLY A 145 17.83 -2.06 8.95
C GLY A 145 18.92 -1.97 7.89
N PRO A 146 19.56 -3.08 7.48
CA PRO A 146 20.41 -3.05 6.30
C PRO A 146 19.60 -2.54 5.09
N THR A 147 20.23 -1.71 4.25
CA THR A 147 19.66 -1.31 2.96
C THR A 147 19.25 -2.59 2.21
N PRO A 148 17.96 -2.75 1.83
CA PRO A 148 17.53 -3.93 1.10
C PRO A 148 18.36 -4.01 -0.19
N PRO A 149 18.89 -5.20 -0.55
CA PRO A 149 19.57 -5.36 -1.82
C PRO A 149 18.63 -4.93 -2.95
N PRO A 150 19.16 -4.33 -4.02
CA PRO A 150 18.34 -3.95 -5.15
C PRO A 150 17.66 -5.19 -5.71
N PRO A 151 16.42 -5.08 -6.20
CA PRO A 151 15.73 -6.24 -6.72
C PRO A 151 16.50 -6.82 -7.91
N PRO A 152 16.63 -8.15 -8.03
CA PRO A 152 17.30 -8.76 -9.17
C PRO A 152 16.48 -8.55 -10.45
N LEU A 153 17.14 -8.62 -11.62
CA LEU A 153 16.39 -8.77 -12.87
C LEU A 153 15.58 -10.07 -12.80
N PRO A 154 14.31 -10.07 -13.24
CA PRO A 154 13.50 -11.27 -13.20
C PRO A 154 14.12 -12.31 -14.13
N MET A 155 14.37 -13.51 -13.62
CA MET A 155 14.70 -14.65 -14.48
C MET A 155 13.48 -14.98 -15.35
N LEU A 156 13.67 -14.93 -16.67
CA LEU A 156 12.63 -15.24 -17.64
C LEU A 156 12.73 -16.70 -18.08
N PRO A 157 11.67 -17.51 -17.91
CA PRO A 157 11.62 -18.86 -18.43
C PRO A 157 11.77 -18.92 -19.96
N SER A 158 12.30 -20.02 -20.48
CA SER A 158 12.34 -20.29 -21.92
C SER A 158 10.96 -20.61 -22.50
N ASP A 159 10.08 -21.21 -21.69
CA ASP A 159 8.71 -21.50 -22.08
C ASP A 159 7.92 -20.19 -22.29
N THR A 160 7.35 -20.03 -23.49
CA THR A 160 6.68 -18.79 -23.91
C THR A 160 5.53 -18.41 -22.99
N PHE A 161 4.72 -19.38 -22.56
CA PHE A 161 3.55 -19.10 -21.72
C PHE A 161 3.98 -18.68 -20.31
N LYS A 162 4.93 -19.41 -19.70
CA LYS A 162 5.51 -19.06 -18.40
C LYS A 162 6.26 -17.74 -18.44
N ARG A 163 6.93 -17.43 -19.56
CA ARG A 163 7.56 -16.11 -19.78
C ARG A 163 6.53 -14.99 -19.75
N LYS A 164 5.40 -15.14 -20.47
CA LYS A 164 4.32 -14.14 -20.47
C LYS A 164 3.78 -13.88 -19.06
N LEU A 165 3.51 -14.95 -18.31
CA LEU A 165 3.06 -14.82 -16.92
C LEU A 165 4.13 -14.15 -16.05
N ARG A 166 5.40 -14.56 -16.17
CA ARG A 166 6.50 -13.97 -15.38
C ARG A 166 6.68 -12.48 -15.61
N VAL A 167 6.57 -12.04 -16.87
CA VAL A 167 6.58 -10.61 -17.20
C VAL A 167 5.37 -9.90 -16.61
N CYS A 168 4.18 -10.51 -16.68
CA CYS A 168 2.96 -9.96 -16.09
C CYS A 168 3.09 -9.73 -14.57
N GLU A 169 3.61 -10.72 -13.85
CA GLU A 169 3.91 -10.63 -12.41
C GLU A 169 4.89 -9.49 -12.11
N PHE A 170 5.94 -9.34 -12.93
CA PHE A 170 6.95 -8.29 -12.76
C PHE A 170 6.38 -6.89 -13.01
N LEU A 171 5.59 -6.70 -14.07
CA LEU A 171 4.90 -5.44 -14.37
C LEU A 171 3.92 -5.07 -13.24
N GLN A 172 3.17 -6.05 -12.73
CA GLN A 172 2.29 -5.85 -11.57
C GLN A 172 3.08 -5.44 -10.33
N GLY A 173 4.21 -6.10 -10.07
CA GLY A 173 5.12 -5.74 -8.98
C GLY A 173 5.64 -4.32 -9.10
N TYR A 174 6.01 -3.88 -10.30
CA TYR A 174 6.43 -2.50 -10.56
C TYR A 174 5.33 -1.47 -10.22
N HIS A 175 4.09 -1.69 -10.66
CA HIS A 175 2.99 -0.76 -10.34
C HIS A 175 2.71 -0.70 -8.83
N ARG A 176 2.76 -1.86 -8.14
CA ARG A 176 2.65 -1.93 -6.68
C ARG A 176 3.81 -1.23 -5.98
N PHE A 177 5.03 -1.41 -6.47
CA PHE A 177 6.21 -0.72 -5.97
C PHE A 177 6.09 0.80 -6.12
N MET A 178 5.65 1.29 -7.28
CA MET A 178 5.43 2.73 -7.50
C MET A 178 4.36 3.30 -6.57
N ARG A 179 3.31 2.53 -6.25
CA ARG A 179 2.32 2.90 -5.23
C ARG A 179 2.94 3.06 -3.84
N ARG A 180 3.75 2.08 -3.41
CA ARG A 180 4.49 2.11 -2.13
C ARG A 180 5.45 3.29 -2.07
N ALA A 181 6.24 3.51 -3.13
CA ALA A 181 7.13 4.66 -3.25
C ALA A 181 6.37 5.99 -3.16
N GLY A 182 5.21 6.09 -3.83
CA GLY A 182 4.34 7.26 -3.73
C GLY A 182 3.82 7.54 -2.32
N GLN A 183 3.53 6.50 -1.53
CA GLN A 183 3.15 6.66 -0.11
C GLN A 183 4.29 7.25 0.72
N VAL A 184 5.51 6.74 0.55
CA VAL A 184 6.70 7.27 1.24
C VAL A 184 6.94 8.74 0.87
N LEU A 185 6.87 9.08 -0.42
CA LEU A 185 7.04 10.45 -0.92
C LEU A 185 5.97 11.41 -0.39
N ARG A 186 4.71 10.98 -0.25
CA ARG A 186 3.65 11.78 0.41
C ARG A 186 3.96 12.01 1.88
N GLY A 187 4.57 11.04 2.55
CA GLY A 187 5.05 11.15 3.93
C GLY A 187 6.05 12.27 4.17
N TRP A 188 6.85 12.61 3.16
CA TRP A 188 7.89 13.63 3.27
C TRP A 188 7.32 15.05 3.37
N GLY A 189 6.13 15.30 2.80
CA GLY A 189 5.46 16.60 2.88
C GLY A 189 4.81 16.90 4.23
N GLY A 190 4.66 15.89 5.11
CA GLY A 190 3.88 15.98 6.34
C GLY A 190 4.65 16.27 7.63
N ARG A 191 5.97 16.46 7.60
CA ARG A 191 6.82 16.58 8.80
C ARG A 191 7.18 18.01 9.25
N ARG A 192 6.47 19.03 8.78
CA ARG A 192 6.44 20.33 9.45
C ARG A 192 5.09 20.52 10.13
N GLY A 193 5.01 20.27 11.44
CA GLY A 193 3.90 20.76 12.27
C GLY A 193 3.10 19.75 13.09
N ARG A 194 3.44 18.46 13.10
CA ARG A 194 2.89 17.52 14.10
C ARG A 194 3.98 17.14 15.08
N SER A 195 4.11 17.96 16.13
CA SER A 195 4.65 17.52 17.41
C SER A 195 4.15 16.10 17.69
N ARG A 196 5.08 15.15 17.84
CA ARG A 196 4.82 13.77 18.28
C ARG A 196 4.22 13.78 19.69
N ARG A 197 2.99 14.26 19.86
CA ARG A 197 2.18 13.89 21.01
C ARG A 197 1.87 12.42 20.84
N HIS A 198 2.50 11.63 21.69
CA HIS A 198 2.27 10.21 21.83
C HIS A 198 0.76 10.01 22.01
N SER A 199 0.10 9.47 20.99
CA SER A 199 -1.23 8.89 21.17
C SER A 199 -1.00 7.43 21.52
N PRO A 200 -1.38 6.97 22.73
CA PRO A 200 -1.24 5.56 23.08
C PRO A 200 -2.10 4.72 22.14
N LEU A 201 -1.55 3.56 21.79
CA LEU A 201 -2.19 2.51 21.01
C LEU A 201 -3.65 2.32 21.44
N ARG A 202 -4.58 2.35 20.48
CA ARG A 202 -5.89 1.69 20.64
C ARG A 202 -5.66 0.18 20.64
N GLY A 203 -5.36 -0.34 21.83
CA GLY A 203 -5.29 -1.76 22.11
C GLY A 203 -5.96 -2.05 23.45
N LEU A 204 -6.98 -2.92 23.40
CA LEU A 204 -7.46 -3.73 24.52
C LEU A 204 -8.29 -3.03 25.62
N GLN A 205 -9.61 -2.91 25.41
CA GLN A 205 -10.57 -3.04 26.52
C GLN A 205 -11.80 -3.83 26.07
N ARG A 206 -11.66 -5.15 26.15
CA ARG A 206 -12.78 -6.10 26.26
C ARG A 206 -12.60 -6.79 27.60
N ALA A 207 -13.11 -6.19 28.68
CA ALA A 207 -13.50 -6.85 29.93
C ALA A 207 -13.89 -5.80 30.98
N ALA A 208 -14.91 -6.15 31.78
CA ALA A 208 -15.30 -5.56 33.05
C ALA A 208 -15.90 -4.14 33.00
N ARG A 209 -17.21 -4.06 32.73
CA ARG A 209 -18.05 -2.96 33.23
C ARG A 209 -18.02 -3.03 34.76
N GLY A 210 -17.22 -2.16 35.36
CA GLY A 210 -17.09 -1.99 36.79
C GLY A 210 -18.38 -1.42 37.40
N THR A 211 -18.78 -2.08 38.47
CA THR A 211 -19.64 -1.63 39.55
C THR A 211 -19.19 -0.25 40.07
N TRP A 212 -20.13 0.66 40.25
CA TRP A 212 -19.92 2.02 40.75
C TRP A 212 -20.00 2.03 42.29
N PRO A 213 -19.02 2.58 43.03
CA PRO A 213 -19.16 2.79 44.47
C PRO A 213 -19.56 4.25 44.77
N PHE A 214 -20.75 4.45 45.34
CA PHE A 214 -21.14 5.70 45.99
C PHE A 214 -20.65 5.71 47.45
N PRO A 215 -20.04 6.81 47.94
CA PRO A 215 -19.78 7.00 49.37
C PRO A 215 -20.85 7.87 50.02
N GLY A 216 -21.39 7.43 51.17
CA GLY A 216 -22.06 8.34 52.12
C GLY A 216 -23.30 7.79 52.81
N LEU A 217 -23.12 7.02 53.89
CA LEU A 217 -24.19 6.74 54.85
C LEU A 217 -23.74 7.19 56.26
N ARG A 218 -24.27 8.32 56.73
CA ARG A 218 -24.39 8.63 58.17
C ARG A 218 -25.87 8.78 58.49
N ARG A 219 -26.34 7.89 59.36
CA ARG A 219 -27.70 7.83 59.89
C ARG A 219 -27.94 8.98 60.87
N LEU A 220 -29.11 9.61 60.74
CA LEU A 220 -29.93 10.10 61.85
C LEU A 220 -31.39 9.77 61.50
N ALA A 221 -32.08 9.05 62.39
CA ALA A 221 -33.53 8.84 62.36
C ALA A 221 -34.22 10.10 62.99
N PRO A 222 -35.54 10.36 62.81
CA PRO A 222 -36.58 9.48 63.38
C PRO A 222 -37.95 9.42 62.63
N GLN A 223 -38.78 8.49 63.13
CA GLN A 223 -40.25 8.43 63.12
C GLN A 223 -41.02 8.06 61.85
N GLY A 224 -41.80 6.98 61.97
CA GLY A 224 -43.16 6.95 61.42
C GLY A 224 -43.57 5.71 60.63
N GLN A 225 -44.15 4.73 61.33
CA GLN A 225 -45.24 3.83 60.87
C GLN A 225 -44.92 2.66 59.90
N LEU A 226 -44.99 1.45 60.49
CA LEU A 226 -45.42 0.18 59.89
C LEU A 226 -46.98 0.16 59.77
N PRO A 227 -47.65 -0.90 59.27
CA PRO A 227 -47.24 -2.01 58.37
C PRO A 227 -48.32 -2.35 57.30
N ARG A 228 -48.05 -3.40 56.52
CA ARG A 228 -48.92 -4.57 56.16
C ARG A 228 -48.96 -4.83 54.65
N LEU A 229 -48.44 -5.94 54.13
CA LEU A 229 -48.80 -7.38 54.23
C LEU A 229 -49.62 -7.83 53.01
N TRP A 230 -49.44 -9.12 52.66
CA TRP A 230 -50.10 -9.91 51.60
C TRP A 230 -49.58 -9.67 50.16
N SER A 231 -49.20 -10.65 49.33
CA SER A 231 -49.11 -12.11 49.45
C SER A 231 -48.57 -12.73 48.15
N ALA A 232 -47.93 -13.88 48.27
CA ALA A 232 -47.71 -14.89 47.22
C ALA A 232 -49.07 -15.52 46.78
N PRO A 233 -49.20 -16.41 45.76
CA PRO A 233 -48.18 -17.33 45.24
C PRO A 233 -48.19 -17.65 43.71
N SER A 234 -47.11 -18.38 43.37
CA SER A 234 -46.70 -19.30 42.28
C SER A 234 -47.78 -20.18 41.57
N PRO A 235 -47.42 -21.23 40.77
CA PRO A 235 -46.83 -21.27 39.40
C PRO A 235 -47.48 -22.37 38.49
N GLY A 236 -46.97 -22.59 37.27
CA GLY A 236 -47.24 -23.80 36.43
C GLY A 236 -47.05 -23.50 34.93
N PHE A 237 -46.04 -23.93 34.15
CA PHE A 237 -45.42 -25.23 33.78
C PHE A 237 -46.13 -26.06 32.69
N LEU A 238 -45.30 -26.53 31.72
CA LEU A 238 -45.50 -27.51 30.61
C LEU A 238 -46.13 -26.97 29.31
N GLY A 239 -45.68 -27.26 28.07
CA GLY A 239 -44.64 -28.14 27.50
C GLY A 239 -44.85 -28.20 25.97
N LEU A 240 -43.77 -28.19 25.15
CA LEU A 240 -43.32 -29.24 24.21
C LEU A 240 -43.98 -29.40 22.81
N GLY A 241 -43.13 -29.59 21.79
CA GLY A 241 -43.37 -30.31 20.51
C GLY A 241 -43.46 -29.43 19.25
N GLY A 242 -42.88 -29.74 18.07
CA GLY A 242 -42.19 -30.92 17.56
C GLY A 242 -41.71 -30.74 16.09
N TRP A 243 -40.88 -31.68 15.62
CA TRP A 243 -40.39 -31.89 14.23
C TRP A 243 -41.29 -32.87 13.44
N PRO A 244 -41.19 -32.91 12.10
CA PRO A 244 -40.76 -34.13 11.35
C PRO A 244 -39.89 -33.77 10.09
N GLY A 245 -39.22 -34.63 9.30
CA GLY A 245 -39.21 -36.08 9.08
C GLY A 245 -39.23 -36.44 7.57
N GLN A 246 -38.04 -36.56 6.95
CA GLN A 246 -37.52 -37.40 5.82
C GLN A 246 -38.45 -38.22 4.87
N VAL A 247 -38.16 -38.30 3.53
CA VAL A 247 -38.30 -39.51 2.64
C VAL A 247 -37.39 -39.44 1.37
N HIS A 248 -36.80 -40.59 0.97
CA HIS A 248 -35.98 -40.94 -0.22
C HIS A 248 -36.79 -41.33 -1.49
N THR A 249 -36.20 -41.21 -2.70
CA THR A 249 -36.17 -42.26 -3.79
C THR A 249 -35.42 -41.78 -5.05
N GLY A 250 -34.72 -42.70 -5.74
CA GLY A 250 -34.36 -42.68 -7.18
C GLY A 250 -34.42 -44.12 -7.72
N PRO A 251 -33.90 -44.48 -8.92
CA PRO A 251 -33.81 -43.78 -10.21
C PRO A 251 -34.51 -44.57 -11.36
N THR A 252 -34.53 -44.04 -12.60
CA THR A 252 -34.95 -44.81 -13.81
C THR A 252 -34.07 -44.48 -15.03
N PHE A 253 -33.65 -45.55 -15.72
CA PHE A 253 -33.00 -45.56 -17.04
C PHE A 253 -34.04 -45.43 -18.17
N HIS A 254 -33.66 -44.79 -19.28
CA HIS A 254 -33.94 -45.20 -20.66
C HIS A 254 -33.05 -44.42 -21.64
#